data_AF-A0A0C1Z867-F1
#
_entry.id   AF-A0A0C1Z867-F1
#
_cell.length_a   1.000
_cell.length_b   1.000
_cell.length_c   1.000
_cell.angle_alpha   90.00
_cell.angle_beta   90.00
_cell.angle_gamma   90.00
#
_symmetry.space_group_name_H-M   'P 1'
#
loop_
_entity.id
_entity.type
_entity.pdbx_description
1 polymer ?
#
loop_
_entity_poly.entity_id
_entity_poly.type
_entity_poly.pdbx_seq_one_letter_code
_entity_poly.pdbx_strand_id
1 'polypeptide(L)' 'MDLSEILEYLNQTGWSESKQLSDHYVRDKTKGIVAIDRAANQAFIVERIGDIPWSRISNAEQFEQDLTHLQ' A
#
# COMPACT_ATOMS: atom_id res chain seq x y z
N MET A 1 -11.00 7.48 1.05
CA MET A 1 -11.19 6.08 1.40
C MET A 1 -10.79 5.89 2.85
N ASP A 2 -11.60 5.16 3.59
CA ASP A 2 -11.22 4.66 4.91
C ASP A 2 -10.31 3.43 4.79
N LEU A 3 -9.74 2.98 5.92
CA LEU A 3 -8.84 1.84 5.92
C LEU A 3 -9.53 0.55 5.44
N SER A 4 -10.81 0.33 5.78
CA SER A 4 -11.54 -0.88 5.38
C SER A 4 -11.69 -0.95 3.86
N GLU A 5 -12.06 0.17 3.23
CA GLU A 5 -12.14 0.30 1.77
C GLU A 5 -10.78 0.07 1.11
N ILE A 6 -9.69 0.56 1.71
CA ILE A 6 -8.33 0.33 1.21
C ILE A 6 -7.96 -1.16 1.29
N LEU A 7 -8.22 -1.82 2.42
CA LEU A 7 -7.93 -3.25 2.59
C LEU A 7 -8.74 -4.11 1.61
N GLU A 8 -10.02 -3.78 1.41
CA GLU A 8 -10.85 -4.46 0.41
C GLU A 8 -10.27 -4.28 -1.00
N TYR A 9 -9.89 -3.05 -1.36
CA TYR A 9 -9.26 -2.75 -2.64
C TYR A 9 -7.98 -3.56 -2.86
N LEU A 10 -7.08 -3.59 -1.87
CA LEU A 10 -5.82 -4.33 -1.94
C LEU A 10 -6.08 -5.83 -2.19
N ASN A 11 -7.01 -6.43 -1.43
CA ASN A 11 -7.38 -7.83 -1.58
C ASN A 11 -7.98 -8.15 -2.96
N GLN A 12 -8.70 -7.21 -3.57
CA GLN A 12 -9.27 -7.38 -4.91
C GLN A 12 -8.27 -7.15 -6.06
N THR A 13 -7.17 -6.43 -5.80
CA THR A 13 -6.20 -6.00 -6.83
C THR A 13 -4.87 -6.77 -6.77
N GLY A 14 -4.89 -7.96 -6.15
CA GLY A 14 -3.77 -8.89 -6.13
C GLY A 14 -2.68 -8.52 -5.12
N TRP A 15 -2.94 -7.59 -4.21
CA TRP A 15 -2.11 -7.39 -3.03
C TRP A 15 -2.44 -8.43 -1.97
N SER A 16 -1.45 -8.79 -1.17
CA SER A 16 -1.60 -9.75 -0.08
C SER A 16 -0.75 -9.35 1.11
N GLU A 17 -1.19 -9.73 2.31
CA GLU A 17 -0.41 -9.47 3.52
C GLU A 17 0.96 -10.15 3.44
N SER A 18 1.99 -9.38 3.76
CA SER A 18 3.36 -9.87 3.82
C SER A 18 3.52 -10.85 4.98
N LYS A 19 4.11 -12.01 4.70
CA LYS A 19 4.48 -13.00 5.73
C LYS A 19 5.69 -12.56 6.57
N GLN A 20 6.43 -11.55 6.13
CA GLN A 20 7.69 -11.11 6.75
C GLN A 20 7.57 -9.74 7.42
N LEU A 21 6.63 -8.91 6.97
CA LEU A 21 6.41 -7.56 7.46
C LEU A 21 4.97 -7.46 7.94
N SER A 22 4.76 -7.48 9.26
CA SER A 22 3.44 -7.27 9.85
C SER A 22 2.87 -5.93 9.41
N ASP A 23 1.56 -5.88 9.15
CA ASP A 23 0.85 -4.68 8.69
C ASP A 23 1.36 -4.10 7.37
N HIS A 24 1.95 -4.94 6.51
CA HIS A 24 2.32 -4.57 5.15
C HIS A 24 1.64 -5.47 4.13
N TYR A 25 1.25 -4.90 3.00
CA TYR A 25 0.78 -5.60 1.82
C TYR A 25 1.84 -5.54 0.71
N VAL A 26 2.00 -6.65 0.00
CA VAL A 26 2.91 -6.81 -1.13
C VAL A 26 2.17 -7.37 -2.32
N ARG A 27 2.64 -7.00 -3.52
CA ARG A 27 2.18 -7.55 -4.79
C ARG A 27 3.38 -7.96 -5.62
N ASP A 28 3.30 -9.12 -6.25
CA ASP A 28 4.36 -9.61 -7.12
C ASP A 28 4.67 -8.60 -8.24
N LYS A 29 5.94 -8.52 -8.62
CA LYS A 29 6.45 -7.63 -9.69
C LYS A 29 6.17 -6.13 -9.47
N THR A 30 5.84 -5.72 -8.24
CA THR A 30 5.68 -4.32 -7.84
C THR A 30 6.86 -3.92 -6.95
N LYS A 31 7.51 -2.78 -7.23
CA LYS A 31 8.64 -2.28 -6.43
C LYS A 31 8.21 -1.67 -5.09
N GLY A 32 6.94 -1.28 -4.96
CA GLY A 32 6.33 -0.74 -3.75
C GLY A 32 5.74 -1.79 -2.80
N ILE A 33 5.59 -1.40 -1.54
CA ILE A 33 4.79 -2.10 -0.52
C ILE A 33 3.75 -1.12 0.03
N VAL A 34 2.65 -1.62 0.58
CA VAL A 34 1.68 -0.78 1.29
C VAL A 34 1.82 -1.03 2.78
N ALA A 35 2.10 0.00 3.55
CA ALA A 35 2.18 -0.05 5.01
C ALA A 35 0.85 0.40 5.62
N ILE A 36 0.36 -0.32 6.63
CA ILE A 36 -0.86 -0.02 7.35
C ILE A 36 -0.51 0.52 8.73
N ASP A 37 -0.95 1.74 9.03
CA ASP A 37 -0.97 2.28 10.38
C ASP A 37 -2.37 2.09 10.97
N ARG A 38 -2.55 1.03 11.75
CA ARG A 38 -3.83 0.74 12.41
C ARG A 38 -4.15 1.71 13.55
N ALA A 39 -3.14 2.31 14.17
CA ALA A 39 -3.36 3.27 15.26
C ALA A 39 -3.92 4.59 14.71
N ALA A 40 -3.40 5.03 13.56
CA ALA A 40 -3.89 6.21 12.85
C ALA A 40 -5.08 5.92 11.91
N ASN A 41 -5.41 4.63 11.68
CA ASN A 41 -6.39 4.17 10.71
C ASN A 41 -6.07 4.66 9.28
N GLN A 42 -4.82 4.50 8.86
CA GLN A 42 -4.28 5.00 7.60
C GLN A 42 -3.45 3.93 6.88
N ALA A 43 -3.26 4.12 5.58
CA ALA A 43 -2.38 3.30 4.77
C ALA A 43 -1.48 4.19 3.92
N PHE A 44 -0.27 3.71 3.64
CA PHE A 44 0.76 4.44 2.91
C PHE A 44 1.39 3.53 1.87
N ILE A 45 1.71 4.08 0.70
CA ILE A 45 2.58 3.39 -0.25
C ILE A 45 4.04 3.75 0.08
N VAL A 46 4.89 2.74 0.12
CA VAL A 46 6.31 2.86 0.48
C VAL A 46 7.14 2.31 -0.66
N GLU A 47 8.17 3.06 -1.08
CA GLU A 47 9.17 2.59 -2.03
C GLU A 47 10.20 1.73 -1.29
N ARG A 48 10.51 0.53 -1.80
CA ARG A 48 11.50 -0.37 -1.19
C ARG A 48 12.93 0.20 -1.14
N ILE A 49 13.23 1.23 -1.92
CA ILE A 49 14.55 1.87 -1.91
C ILE A 49 14.54 2.98 -0.87
N GLY A 50 15.05 2.69 0.33
CA GLY A 50 15.23 3.68 1.39
C GLY A 50 14.08 3.84 2.38
N ASP A 51 13.04 3.01 2.31
CA ASP A 51 11.96 2.82 3.30
C ASP A 51 11.37 4.12 3.90
N ILE A 52 11.20 5.14 3.06
CA ILE A 52 10.46 6.36 3.41
C ILE A 52 9.05 6.24 2.83
N PRO A 53 7.99 6.48 3.63
CA PRO A 53 6.63 6.56 3.13
C PRO A 53 6.54 7.60 2.01
N TRP A 54 6.10 7.17 0.82
CA TRP A 54 6.02 8.02 -0.36
C TRP A 54 4.74 8.87 -0.32
N SER A 55 3.59 8.24 -0.11
CA SER A 55 2.30 8.92 -0.05
C SER A 55 1.29 8.20 0.82
N ARG A 56 0.34 8.96 1.39
CA ARG A 56 -0.83 8.42 2.08
C ARG A 56 -1.87 8.01 1.04
N ILE A 57 -2.42 6.82 1.16
CA ILE A 57 -3.51 6.33 0.31
C ILE A 57 -4.80 7.02 0.73
N SER A 58 -5.39 7.77 -0.19
CA SER A 58 -6.62 8.56 0.06
C SER A 58 -7.76 8.16 -0.87
N ASN A 59 -7.45 7.66 -2.05
CA ASN A 59 -8.39 7.07 -3.00
C ASN A 59 -7.66 6.11 -3.97
N ALA A 60 -8.42 5.26 -4.65
CA ALA A 60 -7.85 4.24 -5.56
C ALA A 60 -7.16 4.84 -6.79
N GLU A 61 -7.70 5.94 -7.35
CA GLU A 61 -7.10 6.59 -8.53
C GLU A 61 -5.70 7.14 -8.22
N GLN A 62 -5.57 7.87 -7.11
CA GLN A 62 -4.30 8.36 -6.61
C GLN A 62 -3.32 7.22 -6.30
N PHE A 63 -3.80 6.13 -5.69
CA PHE A 63 -2.96 4.97 -5.42
C PHE A 63 -2.39 4.32 -6.69
N GLU A 64 -3.21 4.14 -7.72
CA GLU A 64 -2.75 3.59 -9.00
C GLU A 64 -1.79 4.54 -9.72
N GLN A 65 -2.04 5.87 -9.65
CA GLN A 65 -1.08 6.86 -10.14
C GLN A 65 0.25 6.76 -9.40
N ASP A 66 0.25 6.66 -8.08
CA ASP A 66 1.49 6.52 -7.32
C ASP A 66 2.22 5.21 -7.64
N LEU A 67 1.48 4.12 -7.90
CA LEU A 67 2.06 2.85 -8.31
C LEU A 67 2.78 2.91 -9.65
N THR A 68 2.28 3.65 -10.63
CA THR A 68 2.96 3.78 -11.93
C THR A 68 4.28 4.55 -11.81
N HIS A 69 4.40 5.47 -10.85
CA HIS A 69 5.66 6.18 -10.58
C HIS A 69 6.72 5.31 -9.90
N LEU A 70 6.33 4.18 -9.30
CA LEU A 70 7.25 3.23 -8.67
C LEU A 70 7.83 2.18 -9.64
N GLN A 71 7.39 2.09 -10.89
CA GLN A 71 7.81 1.06 -11.85
C GLN A 71 9.08 1.46 -12.62
#